data_AF-A0A3D5R898-F1
#
_entry.id   AF-A0A3D5R898-F1
#
_cell.length_a   1.000
_cell.length_b   1.000
_cell.length_c   1.000
_cell.angle_alpha   90.00
_cell.angle_beta   90.00
_cell.angle_gamma   90.00
#
_symmetry.space_group_name_H-M   'P 1'
#
loop_
_entity.id
_entity.type
_entity.pdbx_description
1 polymer ?
#
loop_
_entity_poly.entity_id
_entity_poly.type
_entity_poly.pdbx_seq_one_letter_code
_entity_poly.pdbx_strand_id
1 'polypeptide(L)'
;SPAQIVTKSAPKATSTTSLKPIICSGIKEAKKVLTMAKLGKLQGNFIEGMACNGGCIKGPVTMHYGNKDKKSLENYSKLAKEKNPVSATEIFNTENIMRYNPL
;
A
#
# COMPACT_ATOMS: atom_id res chain seq x y z
N SER A 1 3.81 0.41 -4.37
CA SER A 1 3.34 -0.48 -3.27
C SER A 1 1.94 -0.98 -3.63
N PRO A 2 1.70 -2.29 -3.82
CA PRO A 2 0.37 -2.85 -4.05
C PRO A 2 -0.31 -3.11 -2.70
N ALA A 3 -1.13 -2.17 -2.25
CA ALA A 3 -1.78 -2.13 -0.94
C ALA A 3 -3.21 -1.64 -1.10
N GLN A 4 -4.20 -2.51 -1.31
CA GLN A 4 -5.61 -2.10 -1.32
C GLN A 4 -6.57 -3.20 -0.84
N ILE A 5 -6.84 -3.21 0.47
CA ILE A 5 -8.20 -3.18 1.04
C ILE A 5 -8.11 -2.33 2.34
N VAL A 6 -8.59 -1.08 2.28
CA VAL A 6 -8.70 -0.18 3.44
C VAL A 6 -10.06 -0.41 4.08
N THR A 7 -10.12 -1.11 5.20
CA THR A 7 -11.42 -1.45 5.83
C THR A 7 -11.85 -0.49 6.93
N LYS A 8 -10.97 0.39 7.44
CA LYS A 8 -11.32 1.53 8.30
C LYS A 8 -10.27 2.63 8.19
N SER A 9 -10.64 3.75 7.57
CA SER A 9 -9.93 5.02 7.71
C SER A 9 -10.41 5.72 8.98
N ALA A 10 -9.48 6.10 9.88
CA ALA A 10 -9.77 7.12 10.87
C ALA A 10 -10.27 8.39 10.16
N PRO A 11 -11.15 9.20 10.78
CA PRO A 11 -11.60 10.47 10.20
C PRO A 11 -10.37 11.29 9.80
N LYS A 12 -10.35 11.69 8.52
CA LYS A 12 -9.42 12.61 7.83
C LYS A 12 -8.24 13.03 8.70
N ALA A 13 -7.07 12.42 8.47
CA ALA A 13 -5.85 12.69 9.22
C ALA A 13 -5.55 14.20 9.26
N THR A 14 -5.99 14.86 10.33
CA THR A 14 -5.44 16.12 10.78
C THR A 14 -3.99 15.85 11.13
N SER A 15 -3.09 16.72 10.69
CA SER A 15 -1.62 16.62 10.63
C SER A 15 -0.86 16.23 11.92
N THR A 16 -1.55 15.84 12.98
CA THR A 16 -1.02 15.58 14.33
C THR A 16 -1.25 14.16 14.85
N THR A 17 -1.99 13.28 14.15
CA THR A 17 -2.21 11.90 14.63
C THR A 17 -1.21 10.92 14.03
N SER A 18 -0.39 10.27 14.87
CA SER A 18 0.53 9.21 14.46
C SER A 18 -0.24 7.98 13.97
N LEU A 19 0.05 7.55 12.73
CA LEU A 19 -0.51 6.32 12.16
C LEU A 19 0.17 5.10 12.79
N LYS A 20 -0.65 4.19 13.30
CA LYS A 20 -0.27 2.89 13.86
C LYS A 20 -0.95 1.80 13.02
N PRO A 21 -0.35 1.44 11.87
CA PRO A 21 -0.95 0.49 10.93
C PRO A 21 -0.87 -0.94 11.46
N ILE A 22 -1.93 -1.70 11.20
CA ILE A 22 -1.98 -3.16 11.37
C ILE A 22 -2.17 -3.74 9.98
N ILE A 23 -1.17 -4.51 9.54
CA ILE A 23 -1.17 -5.20 8.25
C ILE A 23 -1.67 -6.62 8.48
N CYS A 24 -2.64 -7.05 7.68
CA CYS A 24 -3.15 -8.42 7.69
C CYS A 24 -3.11 -9.04 6.29
N SER A 25 -2.63 -10.28 6.23
CA SER A 25 -2.42 -11.04 5.01
C SER A 25 -3.24 -12.32 5.05
N GLY A 26 -4.30 -12.35 4.24
CA GLY A 26 -5.22 -13.47 4.18
C GLY A 26 -6.54 -13.20 4.88
N ILE A 27 -7.62 -13.75 4.34
CA ILE A 27 -8.99 -13.53 4.86
C ILE A 27 -9.17 -13.96 6.32
N LYS A 28 -8.42 -15.00 6.77
CA LYS A 28 -8.45 -15.47 8.16
C LYS A 28 -7.90 -14.43 9.13
N GLU A 29 -6.76 -13.83 8.80
CA GLU A 29 -6.12 -12.80 9.61
C GLU A 29 -6.94 -11.51 9.59
N ALA A 30 -7.41 -11.10 8.41
CA ALA A 30 -8.29 -9.95 8.25
C ALA A 30 -9.55 -10.08 9.13
N LYS A 31 -10.20 -11.26 9.15
CA LYS A 31 -11.36 -11.52 10.02
C LYS A 31 -11.02 -11.37 11.50
N LYS A 32 -9.86 -11.87 11.94
CA LYS A 32 -9.39 -11.74 13.33
C LYS A 32 -9.20 -10.26 13.70
N VAL A 33 -8.49 -9.50 12.86
CA VAL A 33 -8.22 -8.07 13.10
C VAL A 33 -9.52 -7.26 13.13
N LEU A 34 -10.44 -7.52 12.20
CA LEU A 34 -11.76 -6.89 12.18
C LEU A 34 -12.59 -7.23 13.41
N THR A 35 -12.51 -8.48 13.90
CA THR A 35 -13.18 -8.89 15.14
C THR A 35 -12.60 -8.14 16.35
N MET A 36 -11.27 -8.03 16.45
CA MET A 36 -10.62 -7.25 17.52
C MET A 36 -11.00 -5.77 17.45
N ALA A 37 -11.11 -5.20 16.24
CA ALA A 37 -11.58 -3.84 16.02
C ALA A 37 -13.05 -3.65 16.45
N LYS A 38 -13.92 -4.63 16.15
CA LYS A 38 -15.33 -4.60 16.58
C LYS A 38 -15.45 -4.66 18.11
N LEU A 39 -14.54 -5.37 18.78
CA LEU A 39 -14.49 -5.49 20.24
C LEU A 39 -13.74 -4.34 20.94
N GLY A 40 -13.22 -3.35 20.21
CA GLY A 40 -12.45 -2.24 20.78
C GLY A 40 -11.06 -2.63 21.33
N LYS A 41 -10.55 -3.81 20.96
CA LYS A 41 -9.26 -4.35 21.46
C LYS A 41 -8.12 -4.21 20.45
N LEU A 42 -8.27 -3.32 19.47
CA LEU A 42 -7.32 -3.16 18.39
C LEU A 42 -6.10 -2.34 18.86
N GLN A 43 -4.90 -2.87 18.64
CA GLN A 43 -3.64 -2.22 19.00
C GLN A 43 -3.10 -1.37 17.85
N GLY A 44 -3.94 -0.50 17.28
CA GLY A 44 -3.63 0.30 16.10
C GLY A 44 -4.83 1.14 15.66
N ASN A 45 -4.61 2.09 14.76
CA ASN A 45 -5.63 3.03 14.30
C ASN A 45 -5.87 2.98 12.78
N PHE A 46 -5.14 2.13 12.07
CA PHE A 46 -5.30 1.94 10.63
C PHE A 46 -5.14 0.46 10.30
N ILE A 47 -6.07 -0.11 9.52
CA ILE A 47 -6.03 -1.52 9.12
C ILE A 47 -5.83 -1.58 7.60
N GLU A 48 -4.76 -2.25 7.19
CA GLU A 48 -4.51 -2.63 5.80
C GLU A 48 -4.67 -4.14 5.66
N GLY A 49 -5.61 -4.58 4.83
CA GLY A 49 -5.92 -5.99 4.65
C GLY A 49 -5.74 -6.47 3.22
N MET A 50 -5.27 -7.71 3.08
CA MET A 50 -5.21 -8.44 1.81
C MET A 50 -6.00 -9.74 1.93
N ALA A 51 -6.83 -10.05 0.93
CA ALA A 51 -7.59 -11.30 0.92
C ALA A 51 -6.69 -12.53 0.73
N CYS A 52 -5.61 -12.38 -0.04
CA CYS A 52 -4.64 -13.42 -0.34
C CYS A 52 -3.48 -13.43 0.66
N ASN A 53 -2.96 -14.63 0.94
CA ASN A 53 -1.75 -14.78 1.74
C ASN A 53 -0.53 -14.30 0.93
N GLY A 54 0.24 -13.34 1.47
CA GLY A 54 1.41 -12.78 0.78
C GLY A 54 1.08 -11.73 -0.28
N GLY A 55 -0.15 -11.18 -0.26
CA GLY A 55 -0.57 -10.07 -1.11
C GLY A 55 -0.89 -10.44 -2.55
N CYS A 56 -1.14 -9.43 -3.38
CA CYS A 56 -1.67 -9.57 -4.74
C CYS A 56 -0.84 -10.50 -5.64
N ILE A 57 0.47 -10.56 -5.42
CA ILE A 57 1.42 -11.37 -6.20
C ILE A 57 1.20 -12.87 -6.03
N LYS A 58 0.68 -13.26 -4.86
CA LYS A 58 0.30 -14.64 -4.55
C LYS A 58 -1.20 -14.88 -4.68
N GLY A 59 -1.87 -14.04 -5.47
CA GLY A 59 -3.30 -14.18 -5.76
C GLY A 59 -3.63 -15.44 -6.55
N PRO A 60 -4.90 -15.82 -6.63
CA PRO A 60 -5.34 -17.09 -7.24
C PRO A 60 -5.05 -17.20 -8.75
N VAL A 61 -4.78 -16.08 -9.42
CA VAL A 61 -4.49 -16.03 -10.87
C VAL A 61 -2.98 -15.86 -11.13
N THR A 62 -2.14 -16.04 -10.11
CA THR A 62 -0.69 -16.00 -10.31
C THR A 62 -0.23 -17.26 -11.05
N MET A 63 0.71 -17.09 -11.99
CA MET A 63 1.45 -18.21 -12.58
C MET A 63 2.77 -18.47 -11.84
N HIS A 64 3.01 -17.71 -10.78
CA HIS A 64 4.25 -17.64 -10.03
C HIS A 64 4.00 -18.10 -8.58
N TYR A 65 4.24 -19.41 -8.35
CA TYR A 65 4.04 -20.10 -7.06
C TYR A 65 5.34 -20.37 -6.29
N GLY A 66 6.47 -19.88 -6.80
CA GLY A 66 7.78 -20.10 -6.24
C GLY A 66 8.10 -19.17 -5.06
N ASN A 67 8.87 -19.68 -4.10
CA ASN A 67 9.37 -18.86 -2.99
C ASN A 67 10.26 -17.68 -3.44
N LYS A 68 10.74 -17.72 -4.69
CA LYS A 68 11.61 -16.69 -5.28
C LYS A 68 10.85 -15.50 -5.86
N ASP A 69 9.54 -15.61 -6.08
CA ASP A 69 8.77 -14.62 -6.86
C ASP A 69 8.69 -13.25 -6.17
N LYS A 70 8.64 -13.25 -4.84
CA LYS A 70 8.73 -12.00 -4.06
C LYS A 70 10.07 -11.31 -4.28
N LYS A 71 11.18 -12.06 -4.29
CA LYS A 71 12.52 -11.51 -4.50
C LYS A 71 12.70 -10.99 -5.93
N SER A 72 12.18 -11.72 -6.93
CA SER A 72 12.18 -11.28 -8.32
C SER A 72 11.43 -9.96 -8.49
N LEU A 73 10.26 -9.83 -7.85
CA LEU A 73 9.50 -8.59 -7.86
C LEU A 73 10.23 -7.46 -7.15
N GLU A 74 10.85 -7.70 -5.99
CA GLU A 74 11.64 -6.70 -5.27
C GLU A 74 12.80 -6.19 -6.12
N ASN A 75 13.49 -7.09 -6.82
CA ASN A 75 14.57 -6.72 -7.74
C ASN A 75 14.05 -5.88 -8.90
N TYR A 76 12.95 -6.30 -9.54
CA TYR A 76 12.31 -5.54 -10.62
C TYR A 76 11.84 -4.16 -10.13
N SER A 77 11.29 -4.08 -8.93
CA SER A 77 10.83 -2.82 -8.32
C SER A 77 11.97 -1.83 -8.11
N LYS A 78 13.20 -2.29 -7.88
CA LYS A 78 14.39 -1.43 -7.76
C LYS A 78 14.86 -0.84 -9.09
N LEU A 79 14.42 -1.39 -10.22
CA LEU A 79 14.72 -0.83 -11.54
C LEU A 79 13.82 0.39 -11.87
N ALA A 80 12.77 0.63 -11.09
CA ALA A 80 11.93 1.80 -11.27
C ALA A 80 12.77 3.08 -11.06
N LYS A 81 12.67 4.00 -12.02
CA LYS A 81 13.30 5.33 -11.94
C LYS A 81 12.84 6.07 -10.69
N GLU A 82 11.56 5.95 -10.40
CA GLU A 82 10.87 6.67 -9.34
C GLU A 82 10.53 5.75 -8.17
N LYS A 83 10.85 6.20 -6.95
CA LYS A 83 10.66 5.42 -5.73
C LYS A 83 9.27 5.59 -5.13
N ASN A 84 8.60 6.69 -5.44
CA ASN A 84 7.29 7.00 -4.90
C ASN A 84 6.37 7.59 -5.99
N PRO A 85 5.04 7.52 -5.80
CA PRO A 85 4.10 8.02 -6.81
C PRO A 85 4.19 9.53 -7.05
N VAL A 86 4.67 10.30 -6.06
CA VAL A 86 4.79 11.76 -6.18
C VAL A 86 5.89 12.12 -7.16
N SER A 87 7.05 11.46 -7.08
CA SER A 87 8.17 11.74 -7.97
C SER A 87 7.86 11.39 -9.43
N ALA A 88 6.97 10.43 -9.67
CA ALA A 88 6.43 10.15 -11.01
C ALA A 88 5.59 11.29 -11.61
N THR A 89 5.11 12.23 -10.78
CA THR A 89 4.33 13.39 -11.25
C THR A 89 5.18 14.64 -11.49
N GLU A 90 6.44 14.66 -11.05
CA GLU A 90 7.34 15.82 -11.17
C GLU A 90 7.60 16.22 -12.64
N ILE A 91 7.65 15.23 -13.53
CA ILE A 91 7.78 15.44 -14.99
C ILE A 91 6.60 16.21 -15.60
N PHE A 92 5.45 16.23 -14.92
CA PHE A 92 4.23 16.92 -15.36
C PHE A 92 3.98 18.21 -14.59
N ASN A 93 4.87 18.61 -13.68
CA ASN A 93 4.67 19.82 -12.89
C ASN A 93 4.72 21.06 -13.81
N THR A 94 3.57 21.70 -13.98
CA THR A 94 3.35 22.83 -14.90
C THR A 94 4.21 24.06 -14.58
N GLU A 95 4.71 24.17 -13.34
CA GLU A 95 5.65 25.24 -12.95
C GLU A 95 7.00 25.15 -13.71
N ASN A 96 7.43 23.94 -14.09
CA ASN A 96 8.63 23.76 -14.92
C ASN A 96 8.34 23.93 -16.42
N ILE A 97 7.10 23.70 -16.86
CA ILE A 97 6.68 23.86 -18.26
C ILE A 97 6.55 25.35 -18.62
N MET A 98 5.96 26.16 -17.74
CA MET A 98 5.81 27.61 -17.95
C MET A 98 7.15 28.38 -17.89
N ARG A 99 8.20 27.77 -17.32
CA ARG A 99 9.55 28.38 -17.24
C ARG A 99 10.37 28.17 -18.52
N TYR A 100 9.99 27.21 -19.36
CA TYR A 100 10.67 26.91 -20.62
C TYR A 100 10.11 27.72 -21.82
N ASN A 101 9.03 28.46 -21.63
CA ASN A 101 8.51 29.38 -22.64
C ASN A 101 8.18 30.74 -22.02
N PRO A 102 9.18 31.61 -21.78
CA PRO A 102 8.92 33.01 -21.51
C PRO A 102 8.37 33.63 -22.80
N LEU A 103 7.08 33.98 -22.79
CA LEU A 103 6.54 34.98 -23.72
C LEU A 103 7.04 36.38 -23.31
#